data_AF-A0A7X8MC30-F1
#
_entry.id   AF-A0A7X8MC30-F1
#
_cell.length_a   1.000
_cell.length_b   1.000
_cell.length_c   1.000
_cell.angle_alpha   90.00
_cell.angle_beta   90.00
_cell.angle_gamma   90.00
#
_symmetry.space_group_name_H-M   'P 1'
#
loop_
_entity.id
_entity.type
_entity.pdbx_description
1 polymer ?
#
loop_
_entity_poly.entity_id
_entity_poly.type
_entity_poly.pdbx_seq_one_letter_code
_entity_poly.pdbx_strand_id
1 'polypeptide(L)'
;MSKNFNTLIVLALLGAVLYFGLGRYRHRVMRFLPNSLIQQNDRLDQFMFMYDSDPQNDRFIKGSLKRQQFRLLDRVLDEEERNGGMRLSNSKVRQLAADDKEVIEAYDRWRRCCSLMRSENYVIYPSQRSRRP
;
A
#
# COMPACT_ATOMS: atom_id res chain seq x y z
N MET A 1 -20.41 -48.25 -31.76
CA MET A 1 -20.07 -47.63 -30.45
C MET A 1 -18.67 -46.96 -30.45
N SER A 2 -18.13 -46.46 -31.57
CA SER A 2 -16.75 -45.94 -31.64
C SER A 2 -16.60 -44.41 -31.69
N LYS A 3 -17.66 -43.66 -32.07
CA LYS A 3 -17.57 -42.19 -32.24
C LYS A 3 -17.35 -41.45 -30.92
N ASN A 4 -17.97 -41.93 -29.82
CA ASN A 4 -17.91 -41.27 -28.51
C ASN A 4 -16.54 -41.40 -27.84
N PHE A 5 -15.81 -42.48 -28.13
CA PHE A 5 -14.48 -42.72 -27.56
C PHE A 5 -13.42 -41.80 -28.19
N ASN A 6 -13.48 -41.62 -29.50
CA ASN A 6 -12.59 -40.69 -30.20
C ASN A 6 -12.84 -39.23 -29.79
N THR A 7 -14.10 -38.83 -29.58
CA THR A 7 -14.41 -37.48 -29.08
C THR A 7 -13.90 -37.25 -27.66
N LEU A 8 -13.94 -38.25 -26.78
CA LEU A 8 -13.41 -38.14 -25.42
C LEU A 8 -11.87 -38.01 -25.41
N ILE A 9 -11.18 -38.74 -26.28
CA ILE A 9 -9.72 -38.64 -26.43
C ILE A 9 -9.32 -37.25 -26.94
N VAL A 10 -10.04 -36.72 -27.94
CA VAL A 10 -9.78 -35.38 -28.49
C VAL A 10 -10.02 -34.30 -27.42
N LEU A 11 -11.08 -34.42 -26.61
CA LEU A 11 -11.36 -33.51 -25.50
C LEU A 11 -10.29 -33.58 -24.40
N ALA A 12 -9.82 -34.79 -24.05
CA ALA A 12 -8.75 -34.97 -23.09
C ALA A 12 -7.41 -34.37 -23.57
N LEU A 13 -7.09 -34.52 -24.86
CA LEU A 13 -5.92 -33.91 -25.47
C LEU A 13 -6.01 -32.38 -25.52
N LEU A 14 -7.18 -31.83 -25.86
CA LEU A 14 -7.44 -30.38 -25.79
C LEU A 14 -7.27 -29.83 -24.36
N GLY A 15 -7.81 -30.54 -23.37
CA GLY A 15 -7.65 -30.19 -21.96
C GLY A 15 -6.18 -30.22 -21.52
N ALA A 16 -5.42 -31.24 -21.93
CA ALA A 16 -4.00 -31.37 -21.64
C ALA A 16 -3.18 -30.25 -22.30
N VAL A 17 -3.46 -29.90 -23.56
CA VAL A 17 -2.79 -28.80 -24.28
C VAL A 17 -3.10 -27.45 -23.64
N LEU A 18 -4.34 -27.21 -23.22
CA LEU A 18 -4.71 -26.00 -22.49
C LEU A 18 -4.03 -25.94 -21.12
N TYR A 19 -4.02 -27.03 -20.36
CA TYR A 19 -3.40 -27.11 -19.04
C TYR A 19 -1.88 -26.89 -19.11
N PHE A 20 -1.19 -27.59 -20.02
CA PHE A 20 0.26 -27.48 -20.19
C PHE A 20 0.66 -26.16 -20.87
N GLY A 21 -0.16 -25.67 -21.81
CA GLY A 21 -0.02 -24.37 -22.45
C GLY A 21 -0.14 -23.22 -21.45
N LEU A 22 -1.17 -23.24 -20.60
CA LEU A 22 -1.33 -22.27 -19.50
C LEU A 22 -0.11 -22.30 -18.56
N GLY A 23 0.42 -23.48 -18.24
CA GLY A 23 1.64 -23.63 -17.44
C GLY A 23 2.85 -22.86 -17.99
N ARG A 24 3.09 -22.90 -19.30
CA ARG A 24 4.17 -22.15 -19.95
C ARG A 24 3.91 -20.64 -20.04
N TYR A 25 2.64 -20.22 -20.14
CA TYR A 25 2.26 -18.81 -20.23
C TYR A 25 2.01 -18.14 -18.87
N ARG A 26 1.99 -18.87 -17.74
CA ARG A 26 1.85 -18.29 -16.38
C ARG A 26 2.81 -17.13 -16.12
N HIS A 27 4.06 -17.22 -16.55
CA HIS A 27 5.04 -16.14 -16.38
C HIS A 27 4.72 -14.87 -17.19
N ARG A 28 4.03 -14.97 -18.33
CA ARG A 28 3.58 -13.78 -19.10
C ARG A 28 2.24 -13.24 -18.61
N VAL A 29 1.33 -14.11 -18.18
CA VAL A 29 0.01 -13.70 -17.64
C VAL A 29 0.14 -13.02 -16.28
N MET A 30 1.19 -13.32 -15.50
CA MET A 30 1.50 -12.57 -14.26
C MET A 30 1.77 -11.07 -14.48
N ARG A 31 2.05 -10.59 -15.70
CA ARG A 31 2.12 -9.14 -15.97
C ARG A 31 0.75 -8.46 -15.99
N PHE A 32 -0.34 -9.22 -16.09
CA PHE A 32 -1.71 -8.70 -16.17
C PHE A 32 -2.53 -8.95 -14.90
N LEU A 33 -1.96 -9.58 -13.87
CA LEU A 33 -2.60 -9.66 -12.57
C LEU A 33 -2.40 -8.34 -11.81
N PRO A 34 -3.44 -7.76 -11.20
CA PRO A 34 -3.29 -6.58 -10.36
C PRO A 34 -2.35 -6.89 -9.20
N ASN A 35 -1.46 -5.95 -8.89
CA ASN A 35 -0.43 -6.02 -7.85
C ASN A 35 -0.96 -6.27 -6.41
N SER A 36 -2.24 -6.53 -6.22
CA SER A 36 -2.88 -6.85 -4.94
C SER A 36 -2.61 -8.28 -4.45
N LEU A 37 -2.15 -9.20 -5.31
CA LEU A 37 -1.90 -10.61 -4.95
C LEU A 37 -0.43 -10.94 -4.67
N ILE A 38 0.51 -10.02 -4.91
CA ILE A 38 1.93 -10.21 -4.58
C ILE A 38 2.17 -9.65 -3.17
N GLN A 39 1.58 -10.34 -2.19
CA GLN A 39 1.84 -10.21 -0.77
C GLN A 39 3.19 -10.85 -0.45
N GLN A 40 4.29 -10.23 -0.87
CA GLN A 40 5.63 -10.71 -0.57
C GLN A 40 6.64 -9.56 -0.65
N ASN A 41 6.73 -8.76 0.42
CA ASN A 41 7.96 -8.09 0.89
C ASN A 41 7.64 -7.14 2.06
N ASP A 42 7.16 -7.67 3.18
CA ASP A 42 6.83 -6.92 4.41
C ASP A 42 8.07 -6.45 5.21
N ARG A 43 9.30 -6.64 4.71
CA ARG A 43 10.55 -6.32 5.43
C ARG A 43 11.37 -5.15 4.85
N LEU A 44 11.02 -4.61 3.69
CA LEU A 44 11.89 -3.63 2.98
C LEU A 44 11.58 -2.15 3.24
N ASP A 45 10.50 -1.80 3.96
CA ASP A 45 10.02 -0.42 4.04
C ASP A 45 10.05 0.20 5.45
N GLN A 46 10.82 -0.35 6.41
CA GLN A 46 10.79 0.16 7.80
C GLN A 46 11.22 1.63 7.92
N PHE A 47 12.15 2.07 7.06
CA PHE A 47 12.56 3.48 6.93
C PHE A 47 11.75 4.26 5.87
N MET A 48 11.04 3.58 4.97
CA MET A 48 10.31 4.26 3.89
C MET A 48 9.11 5.04 4.44
N PHE A 49 8.51 4.54 5.53
CA PHE A 49 7.37 5.16 6.19
C PHE A 49 7.73 5.45 7.64
N MET A 50 8.40 6.55 7.94
CA MET A 50 8.72 6.97 9.30
C MET A 50 8.09 8.35 9.56
N TYR A 51 7.24 8.45 10.57
CA TYR A 51 6.43 9.64 10.80
C TYR A 51 6.76 10.37 12.10
N ASP A 52 7.39 9.69 13.05
CA ASP A 52 7.84 10.24 14.34
C ASP A 52 9.20 9.64 14.69
N SER A 53 10.04 10.37 15.45
CA SER A 53 11.27 9.80 16.00
C SER A 53 11.04 8.91 17.22
N ASP A 54 9.90 9.03 17.91
CA ASP A 54 9.50 8.12 18.97
C ASP A 54 8.87 6.83 18.37
N PRO A 55 9.41 5.63 18.63
CA PRO A 55 8.87 4.37 18.14
C PRO A 55 7.44 4.04 18.59
N GLN A 56 6.98 4.57 19.73
CA GLN A 56 5.60 4.36 20.20
C GLN A 56 4.62 5.23 19.42
N ASN A 57 4.97 6.49 19.19
CA ASN A 57 4.14 7.41 18.40
C ASN A 57 4.14 7.01 16.93
N ASP A 58 5.28 6.60 16.38
CA ASP A 58 5.36 6.11 15.01
C ASP A 58 4.47 4.87 14.80
N ARG A 59 4.49 3.91 15.74
CA ARG A 59 3.57 2.76 15.74
C ARG A 59 2.11 3.18 15.86
N PHE A 60 1.81 4.15 16.71
CA PHE A 60 0.46 4.69 16.88
C PHE A 60 -0.05 5.34 15.60
N ILE A 61 0.77 6.16 14.92
CA ILE A 61 0.43 6.79 13.64
C ILE A 61 0.15 5.72 12.59
N LYS A 62 1.08 4.76 12.45
CA LYS A 62 1.01 3.68 11.47
C LYS A 62 -0.22 2.80 11.64
N GLY A 63 -0.57 2.42 12.87
CA GLY A 63 -1.70 1.53 13.14
C GLY A 63 -1.69 0.28 12.26
N SER A 64 -2.80 0.01 11.57
CA SER A 64 -2.99 -1.10 10.62
C SER A 64 -2.88 -0.71 9.14
N LEU A 65 -2.20 0.41 8.83
CA LEU A 65 -2.09 0.90 7.46
C LEU A 65 -1.35 -0.10 6.54
N LYS A 66 -1.88 -0.24 5.32
CA LYS A 66 -1.26 -0.99 4.22
C LYS A 66 -0.27 -0.09 3.45
N ARG A 67 0.60 -0.72 2.66
CA ARG A 67 1.59 -0.02 1.81
C ARG A 67 1.00 1.07 0.92
N GLN A 68 -0.16 0.82 0.31
CA GLN A 68 -0.83 1.82 -0.53
C GLN A 68 -1.35 3.00 0.30
N GLN A 69 -1.86 2.71 1.50
CA GLN A 69 -2.39 3.72 2.42
C GLN A 69 -1.29 4.59 3.00
N PHE A 70 -0.09 4.05 3.24
CA PHE A 70 1.06 4.87 3.60
C PHE A 70 1.44 5.89 2.52
N ARG A 71 1.37 5.52 1.23
CA ARG A 71 1.62 6.47 0.13
C ARG A 71 0.55 7.57 0.06
N LEU A 72 -0.68 7.24 0.40
CA LEU A 72 -1.76 8.24 0.49
C LEU A 72 -1.53 9.16 1.69
N LEU A 73 -1.12 8.62 2.83
CA LEU A 73 -0.74 9.43 4.00
C LEU A 73 0.43 10.36 3.68
N ASP A 74 1.50 9.87 3.04
CA ASP A 74 2.63 10.69 2.62
C ASP A 74 2.20 11.84 1.71
N ARG A 75 1.28 11.59 0.76
CA ARG A 75 0.72 12.65 -0.08
C ARG A 75 -0.01 13.72 0.73
N VAL A 76 -0.78 13.32 1.75
CA VAL A 76 -1.47 14.27 2.64
C VAL A 76 -0.45 15.10 3.41
N LEU A 77 0.60 14.47 3.94
CA LEU A 77 1.64 15.15 4.72
C LEU A 77 2.51 16.07 3.88
N ASP A 78 2.84 15.68 2.64
CA ASP A 78 3.57 16.54 1.70
C ASP A 78 2.77 17.80 1.36
N GLU A 79 1.45 17.70 1.20
CA GLU A 79 0.61 18.87 0.95
C GLU A 79 0.53 19.76 2.20
N GLU A 80 0.46 19.18 3.39
CA GLU A 80 0.53 19.96 4.63
C GLU A 80 1.87 20.68 4.78
N GLU A 81 2.98 20.03 4.47
CA GLU A 81 4.31 20.65 4.50
C GLU A 81 4.38 21.82 3.52
N ARG A 82 3.85 21.66 2.29
CA ARG A 82 3.75 22.74 1.31
C ARG A 82 2.89 23.91 1.79
N ASN A 83 1.91 23.63 2.65
CA ASN A 83 1.07 24.63 3.30
C ASN A 83 1.71 25.20 4.59
N GLY A 84 3.02 25.06 4.76
CA GLY A 84 3.77 25.59 5.90
C GLY A 84 3.51 24.85 7.21
N GLY A 85 3.06 23.59 7.16
CA GLY A 85 2.74 22.78 8.34
C GLY A 85 1.39 23.12 8.98
N MET A 86 0.58 23.96 8.32
CA MET A 86 -0.78 24.26 8.77
C MET A 86 -1.71 23.09 8.46
N ARG A 87 -2.54 22.72 9.46
CA ARG A 87 -3.53 21.65 9.32
C ARG A 87 -4.38 21.86 8.07
N LEU A 88 -4.47 20.83 7.24
CA LEU A 88 -5.31 20.84 6.04
C LEU A 88 -6.79 20.82 6.41
N SER A 89 -7.63 21.39 5.54
CA SER A 89 -9.08 21.31 5.69
C SER A 89 -9.56 19.86 5.52
N ASN A 90 -10.64 19.50 6.23
CA ASN A 90 -11.17 18.13 6.20
C ASN A 90 -11.54 17.67 4.78
N SER A 91 -12.04 18.57 3.93
CA SER A 91 -12.34 18.28 2.52
C SER A 91 -11.09 17.97 1.70
N LYS A 92 -10.01 18.73 1.90
CA LYS A 92 -8.73 18.50 1.24
C LYS A 92 -8.08 17.19 1.68
N VAL A 93 -8.12 16.88 2.98
CA VAL A 93 -7.62 15.61 3.52
C VAL A 93 -8.36 14.43 2.89
N ARG A 94 -9.70 14.48 2.87
CA ARG A 94 -10.54 13.45 2.22
C ARG A 94 -10.21 13.26 0.75
N GLN A 95 -10.05 14.36 0.02
CA GLN A 95 -9.68 14.33 -1.39
C GLN A 95 -8.32 13.66 -1.62
N LEU A 96 -7.30 14.02 -0.83
CA LEU A 96 -5.94 13.47 -0.98
C LEU A 96 -5.84 12.01 -0.53
N ALA A 97 -6.60 11.64 0.51
CA ALA A 97 -6.73 10.30 1.04
C ALA A 97 -7.65 9.39 0.20
N ALA A 98 -8.29 9.92 -0.86
CA ALA A 98 -9.29 9.21 -1.66
C ALA A 98 -10.43 8.61 -0.80
N ASP A 99 -10.88 9.37 0.21
CA ASP A 99 -11.87 8.96 1.21
C ASP A 99 -11.52 7.67 1.99
N ASP A 100 -10.25 7.25 1.98
CA ASP A 100 -9.78 6.12 2.77
C ASP A 100 -9.80 6.49 4.26
N LYS A 101 -10.72 5.86 5.00
CA LYS A 101 -10.93 6.12 6.42
C LYS A 101 -9.67 5.87 7.26
N GLU A 102 -8.91 4.82 6.97
CA GLU A 102 -7.71 4.49 7.73
C GLU A 102 -6.62 5.56 7.56
N VAL A 103 -6.49 6.10 6.35
CA VAL A 103 -5.55 7.18 6.03
C VAL A 103 -5.97 8.48 6.74
N ILE A 104 -7.25 8.82 6.72
CA ILE A 104 -7.79 10.01 7.41
C ILE A 104 -7.54 9.89 8.92
N GLU A 105 -7.82 8.73 9.51
CA GLU A 105 -7.56 8.49 10.92
C GLU A 105 -6.06 8.54 11.25
N ALA A 106 -5.20 7.98 10.40
CA ALA A 106 -3.76 8.05 10.59
C ALA A 106 -3.23 9.49 10.55
N TYR A 107 -3.75 10.32 9.65
CA TYR A 107 -3.46 11.75 9.61
C TYR A 107 -3.90 12.46 10.91
N ASP A 108 -5.08 12.14 11.44
CA ASP A 108 -5.51 12.69 12.72
C ASP A 108 -4.64 12.21 13.89
N ARG A 109 -4.22 10.93 13.90
CA ARG A 109 -3.25 10.40 14.89
C ARG A 109 -1.93 11.18 14.81
N TRP A 110 -1.43 11.41 13.60
CA TRP A 110 -0.22 12.20 13.34
C TRP A 110 -0.34 13.64 13.86
N ARG A 111 -1.47 14.32 13.58
CA ARG A 111 -1.72 15.68 14.10
C ARG A 111 -1.82 15.72 15.63
N ARG A 112 -2.37 14.68 16.27
CA ARG A 112 -2.39 14.58 17.73
C ARG A 112 -0.98 14.43 18.31
N CYS A 113 -0.11 13.64 17.67
CA CYS A 113 1.29 13.53 18.06
C CYS A 113 1.99 14.90 17.96
N CYS A 114 1.74 15.67 16.90
CA CYS A 114 2.25 17.04 16.76
C CYS A 114 1.73 17.99 17.85
N SER A 115 0.42 17.97 18.13
CA SER A 115 -0.22 18.97 18.99
C SER A 115 -0.07 18.71 20.48
N LEU A 116 -0.01 17.44 20.89
CA LEU A 116 -0.02 17.07 22.30
C LEU A 116 1.39 17.07 22.94
N MET A 117 2.43 17.47 22.21
CA MET A 117 3.83 17.31 22.63
C MET A 117 4.12 15.89 23.15
N ARG A 118 3.38 14.88 22.64
CA ARG A 118 3.51 13.49 23.07
C ARG A 118 4.74 12.83 22.46
N SER A 119 5.29 13.41 21.40
CA SER A 119 6.67 13.17 21.05
C SER A 119 7.50 14.17 21.85
N GLU A 120 8.36 13.68 22.74
CA GLU A 120 9.52 14.47 23.25
C GLU A 120 10.52 14.78 22.11
N ASN A 121 10.06 14.70 20.87
CA ASN A 121 10.76 14.17 19.71
C ASN A 121 10.14 14.81 18.45
N TYR A 122 10.91 14.87 17.37
CA TYR A 122 10.55 15.59 16.15
C TYR A 122 9.65 14.74 15.24
N VAL A 123 8.47 15.25 14.90
CA VAL A 123 7.57 14.64 13.90
C VAL A 123 8.13 14.89 12.50
N ILE A 124 8.07 13.88 11.64
CA ILE A 124 8.84 13.83 10.40
C ILE A 124 7.90 13.88 9.20
N TYR A 125 8.10 14.89 8.35
CA TYR A 125 7.48 14.93 7.02
C TYR A 125 8.19 13.97 6.06
N PRO A 126 7.50 13.45 5.03
CA PRO A 126 8.12 12.52 4.07
C PRO A 126 9.40 13.06 3.44
N SER A 127 9.45 14.37 3.14
CA SER A 127 10.62 15.05 2.56
C SER A 127 11.86 15.04 3.47
N GLN A 128 11.67 14.87 4.78
CA GLN A 128 12.73 14.91 5.78
C GLN A 128 13.32 13.52 6.05
N ARG A 129 12.66 12.45 5.60
CA ARG A 129 13.15 11.07 5.73
C ARG A 129 14.45 10.85 4.93
N SER A 130 14.53 11.44 3.74
CA SER A 130 15.67 11.31 2.83
C SER A 130 16.88 12.16 3.24
N ARG A 131 16.70 13.09 4.18
CA ARG A 131 17.72 14.05 4.63
C ARG A 131 18.40 13.66 5.94
N ARG A 132 18.11 12.46 6.48
CA ARG A 132 18.80 11.96 7.66
C ARG A 132 20.15 11.34 7.24
N PRO A 133 21.24 11.68 7.94
CA PRO A 133 22.57 11.13 7.66
C PRO A 133 22.62 9.62 7.85
#